data_AF-Q6AFU9-F1
#
_entry.id   AF-Q6AFU9-F1
#
_cell.length_a   1.000
_cell.length_b   1.000
_cell.length_c   1.000
_cell.angle_alpha   90.00
_cell.angle_beta   90.00
_cell.angle_gamma   90.00
#
_symmetry.space_group_name_H-M   'P 1'
#
loop_
_entity.id
_entity.type
_entity.pdbx_description
1 polymer ?
#
loop_
_entity_poly.entity_id
_entity_poly.type
_entity_poly.pdbx_seq_one_letter_code
_entity_poly.pdbx_strand_id
1 'polypeptide(L)'
;MLTTTLTPRATLRGDTPSAGTAAKLAIGPLALDVPVVLAPMAGITNTAFRRLCREFGAGLYVSEMITSRALVERTPESLRLIAHHESETPRSIQLYGVDPKTVREAVTLLVAEDRADHIDLNFGCPVPKVTRKGGGAALPWKLGLFREIVEGAVAAAGDIPLTVKMRKGIDSDHLTYLEAARAAEGAGVASIALHARTAAEFYSGHADWPAIRTLKETITGTPVIGNGDIWSAADAVRMVEETGCDGVVVGRGCLGRPWLFGDLAAAFKARAGELSADEAAAAQAHPALGEVAATFRRHAELLVEFFDSEERGCRDIRKHVAWYFKGYPVGGDLRASLATVETLAHLDDLLATLDADQEYPGAAAEGQRGRAGSPKRPALPECWLKSRELDVEGRFELSEAEAHNSGG
;
A
#
# COMPACT_ATOMS: atom_id res chain seq x y z
N MET A 1 50.46 -57.70 -18.96
CA MET A 1 49.17 -57.28 -18.39
C MET A 1 49.43 -56.06 -17.53
N LEU A 2 49.32 -54.88 -18.12
CA LEU A 2 49.53 -53.58 -17.47
C LEU A 2 48.14 -52.96 -17.30
N THR A 3 47.68 -52.86 -16.06
CA THR A 3 46.36 -52.32 -15.72
C THR A 3 46.52 -50.90 -15.19
N THR A 4 45.91 -49.99 -15.93
CA THR A 4 45.84 -48.54 -15.79
C THR A 4 44.96 -48.14 -14.59
N THR A 5 45.45 -47.26 -13.71
CA THR A 5 44.62 -46.55 -12.72
C THR A 5 44.46 -45.09 -13.12
N LEU A 6 43.27 -44.75 -13.61
CA LEU A 6 42.80 -43.39 -13.90
C LEU A 6 42.39 -42.67 -12.61
N THR A 7 42.92 -41.48 -12.39
CA THR A 7 42.53 -40.56 -11.32
C THR A 7 41.22 -39.84 -11.69
N PRO A 8 40.24 -39.65 -10.79
CA PRO A 8 39.03 -38.91 -11.10
C PRO A 8 39.28 -37.40 -11.08
N ARG A 9 38.85 -36.71 -12.12
CA ARG A 9 38.74 -35.24 -12.22
C ARG A 9 37.74 -34.72 -11.19
N ALA A 10 38.14 -33.74 -10.38
CA ALA A 10 37.25 -32.95 -9.57
C ALA A 10 36.31 -32.12 -10.45
N THR A 11 35.01 -32.36 -10.32
CA THR A 11 33.96 -31.53 -10.92
C THR A 11 33.71 -30.32 -10.04
N LEU A 12 34.01 -29.14 -10.57
CA LEU A 12 33.60 -27.86 -10.00
C LEU A 12 32.06 -27.80 -10.04
N ARG A 13 31.41 -27.98 -8.90
CA ARG A 13 30.01 -27.63 -8.73
C ARG A 13 29.96 -26.10 -8.62
N GLY A 14 29.35 -25.46 -9.60
CA GLY A 14 29.00 -24.04 -9.51
C GLY A 14 28.00 -23.86 -8.38
N ASP A 15 28.33 -22.97 -7.45
CA ASP A 15 27.49 -22.61 -6.33
C ASP A 15 26.15 -22.08 -6.84
N THR A 16 25.08 -22.75 -6.42
CA THR A 16 23.74 -22.20 -6.51
C THR A 16 23.66 -21.13 -5.41
N PRO A 17 23.23 -19.89 -5.68
CA PRO A 17 23.11 -18.88 -4.64
C PRO A 17 22.22 -19.43 -3.53
N SER A 18 22.77 -19.50 -2.32
CA SER A 18 22.04 -19.82 -1.09
C SER A 18 20.79 -18.93 -1.05
N ALA A 19 19.62 -19.57 -1.02
CA ALA A 19 18.36 -18.90 -0.75
C ALA A 19 18.45 -18.30 0.65
N GLY A 20 18.88 -17.03 0.72
CA GLY A 20 19.01 -16.32 1.97
C GLY A 20 17.67 -16.33 2.69
N THR A 21 17.68 -16.79 3.94
CA THR A 21 16.66 -16.47 4.94
C THR A 21 16.38 -14.98 4.81
N ALA A 22 15.18 -14.57 4.38
CA ALA A 22 14.89 -13.15 4.29
C ALA A 22 14.99 -12.60 5.72
N ALA A 23 15.99 -11.74 5.93
CA ALA A 23 16.08 -10.97 7.14
C ALA A 23 14.76 -10.20 7.30
N LYS A 24 14.25 -10.13 8.53
CA LYS A 24 13.12 -9.28 8.90
C LYS A 24 13.27 -7.91 8.22
N LEU A 25 12.19 -7.41 7.59
CA LEU A 25 12.23 -6.11 6.92
C LEU A 25 12.43 -5.01 7.96
N ALA A 26 13.53 -4.26 7.85
CA ALA A 26 13.78 -3.09 8.67
C ALA A 26 13.49 -1.82 7.86
N ILE A 27 12.69 -0.92 8.42
CA ILE A 27 12.45 0.43 7.87
C ILE A 27 13.02 1.42 8.88
N GLY A 28 14.29 1.79 8.67
CA GLY A 28 15.06 2.53 9.67
C GLY A 28 15.10 1.75 11.00
N PRO A 29 14.67 2.33 12.14
CA PRO A 29 14.64 1.62 13.42
C PRO A 29 13.48 0.62 13.56
N LEU A 30 12.50 0.62 12.64
CA LEU A 30 11.32 -0.23 12.73
C LEU A 30 11.62 -1.62 12.15
N ALA A 31 11.77 -2.61 13.02
CA ALA A 31 11.84 -4.02 12.63
C ALA A 31 10.42 -4.58 12.45
N LEU A 32 10.07 -4.99 11.23
CA LEU A 32 8.81 -5.64 10.94
C LEU A 32 8.99 -7.16 10.96
N ASP A 33 8.23 -7.84 11.82
CA ASP A 33 8.23 -9.31 11.90
C ASP A 33 7.73 -9.96 10.61
N VAL A 34 6.81 -9.29 9.92
CA VAL A 34 6.27 -9.70 8.62
C VAL A 34 6.59 -8.59 7.62
N PRO A 35 7.24 -8.89 6.47
CA PRO A 35 7.66 -7.89 5.49
C PRO A 35 6.49 -7.43 4.60
N VAL A 36 5.39 -7.02 5.23
CA VAL A 36 4.12 -6.67 4.61
C VAL A 36 3.70 -5.28 5.05
N VAL A 37 3.34 -4.46 4.07
CA VAL A 37 2.83 -3.10 4.27
C VAL A 37 1.42 -3.01 3.69
N LEU A 38 0.44 -2.51 4.45
CA LEU A 38 -0.86 -2.13 3.89
C LEU A 38 -0.68 -0.87 3.04
N ALA A 39 -1.12 -0.93 1.79
CA ALA A 39 -1.06 0.21 0.89
C ALA A 39 -2.01 1.33 1.38
N PRO A 40 -1.58 2.60 1.33
CA PRO A 40 -2.47 3.72 1.54
C PRO A 40 -3.52 3.78 0.43
N MET A 41 -4.81 3.73 0.80
CA MET A 41 -5.93 3.80 -0.13
C MET A 41 -6.94 4.82 0.40
N ALA A 42 -6.97 6.01 -0.22
CA ALA A 42 -7.90 7.08 0.14
C ALA A 42 -9.36 6.60 0.10
N GLY A 43 -10.11 7.00 1.11
CA GLY A 43 -11.45 6.54 1.42
C GLY A 43 -11.54 5.09 1.91
N ILE A 44 -10.44 4.38 2.18
CA ILE A 44 -10.46 2.97 2.58
C ILE A 44 -9.61 2.73 3.82
N THR A 45 -8.32 3.08 3.81
CA THR A 45 -7.38 2.76 4.91
C THR A 45 -7.45 3.77 6.06
N ASN A 46 -8.67 4.14 6.44
CA ASN A 46 -8.95 4.88 7.66
C ASN A 46 -8.59 4.04 8.91
N THR A 47 -8.65 4.66 10.08
CA THR A 47 -8.36 4.01 11.36
C THR A 47 -9.23 2.78 11.59
N ALA A 48 -10.50 2.77 11.16
CA ALA A 48 -11.38 1.61 11.27
C ALA A 48 -10.83 0.39 10.50
N PHE A 49 -10.48 0.57 9.22
CA PHE A 49 -9.96 -0.52 8.41
C PHE A 49 -8.57 -0.97 8.86
N ARG A 50 -7.69 -0.05 9.25
CA ARG A 50 -6.35 -0.40 9.76
C ARG A 50 -6.42 -1.21 11.05
N ARG A 51 -7.31 -0.83 11.98
CA ARG A 51 -7.59 -1.63 13.20
C ARG A 51 -8.08 -3.01 12.83
N LEU A 52 -9.08 -3.10 11.95
CA LEU A 52 -9.60 -4.39 11.50
C LEU A 52 -8.50 -5.27 10.90
N CYS A 53 -7.65 -4.75 10.02
CA CYS A 53 -6.56 -5.54 9.45
C CYS A 53 -5.50 -5.98 10.48
N ARG A 54 -5.30 -5.20 11.55
CA ARG A 54 -4.42 -5.55 12.69
C ARG A 54 -5.00 -6.66 13.56
N GLU A 55 -6.33 -6.79 13.64
CA GLU A 55 -6.97 -7.90 14.37
C GLU A 55 -6.64 -9.27 13.73
N PHE A 56 -6.25 -9.31 12.45
CA PHE A 56 -5.98 -10.57 11.73
C PHE A 56 -4.49 -10.87 11.50
N GLY A 57 -3.59 -9.91 11.64
CA GLY A 57 -2.19 -10.14 11.28
C GLY A 57 -1.26 -9.01 11.64
N ALA A 58 -0.03 -9.10 11.14
CA ALA A 58 1.04 -8.15 11.43
C ALA A 58 1.58 -7.53 10.13
N GLY A 59 2.10 -6.31 10.27
CA GLY A 59 2.68 -5.53 9.19
C GLY A 59 2.74 -4.06 9.55
N LEU A 60 3.16 -3.23 8.59
CA LEU A 60 3.07 -1.77 8.70
C LEU A 60 1.78 -1.28 8.06
N TYR A 61 0.91 -0.64 8.84
CA TYR A 61 -0.41 -0.20 8.37
C TYR A 61 -0.42 1.29 8.09
N VAL A 62 -0.25 1.67 6.83
CA VAL A 62 -0.16 3.07 6.41
C VAL A 62 -1.55 3.70 6.35
N SER A 63 -1.67 4.94 6.84
CA SER A 63 -2.91 5.74 6.76
C SER A 63 -3.38 5.95 5.32
N GLU A 64 -4.54 6.58 5.17
CA GLU A 64 -4.86 7.23 3.90
C GLU A 64 -3.83 8.32 3.55
N MET A 65 -3.86 8.79 2.31
CA MET A 65 -3.02 9.90 1.86
C MET A 65 -3.57 11.23 2.41
N ILE A 66 -2.79 11.94 3.23
CA ILE A 66 -3.13 13.26 3.77
C ILE A 66 -2.44 14.35 2.95
N THR A 67 -3.18 15.38 2.56
CA THR A 67 -2.61 16.55 1.89
C THR A 67 -1.81 17.39 2.89
N SER A 68 -0.51 17.58 2.64
CA SER A 68 0.40 18.33 3.51
C SER A 68 -0.11 19.73 3.79
N ARG A 69 -0.64 20.42 2.78
CA ARG A 69 -1.25 21.76 2.94
C ARG A 69 -2.42 21.76 3.93
N ALA A 70 -3.37 20.83 3.76
CA ALA A 70 -4.52 20.72 4.64
C ALA A 70 -4.11 20.35 6.07
N LEU A 71 -3.01 19.59 6.25
CA LEU A 71 -2.47 19.29 7.56
C LEU A 71 -1.83 20.51 8.23
N VAL A 72 -1.02 21.29 7.49
CA VAL A 72 -0.43 22.55 7.98
C VAL A 72 -1.52 23.56 8.36
N GLU A 73 -2.60 23.63 7.57
CA GLU A 73 -3.78 24.45 7.86
C GLU A 73 -4.70 23.86 8.95
N ARG A 74 -4.39 22.65 9.45
CA ARG A 74 -5.10 21.98 10.53
C ARG A 74 -6.60 21.82 10.27
N THR A 75 -7.00 21.55 9.02
CA THR A 75 -8.41 21.32 8.70
C THR A 75 -8.98 20.17 9.56
N PRO A 76 -10.27 20.22 9.97
CA PRO A 76 -10.85 19.15 10.80
C PRO A 76 -10.70 17.75 10.17
N GLU A 77 -10.79 17.66 8.85
CA GLU A 77 -10.62 16.41 8.12
C GLU A 77 -9.19 15.88 8.19
N SER A 78 -8.18 16.71 7.95
CA SER A 78 -6.77 16.29 8.01
C SER A 78 -6.38 15.85 9.41
N LEU A 79 -6.81 16.58 10.46
CA LEU A 79 -6.58 16.20 11.86
C LEU A 79 -7.22 14.87 12.23
N ARG A 80 -8.41 14.58 11.69
CA ARG A 80 -9.08 13.29 11.88
C ARG A 80 -8.36 12.15 11.16
N LEU A 81 -7.83 12.40 9.96
CA LEU A 81 -7.11 11.40 9.17
C LEU A 81 -5.73 11.03 9.76
N ILE A 82 -5.07 11.96 10.46
CA ILE A 82 -3.83 11.69 11.18
C ILE A 82 -4.04 11.16 12.61
N ALA A 83 -5.29 11.00 13.05
CA ALA A 83 -5.58 10.43 14.35
C ALA A 83 -5.36 8.91 14.34
N HIS A 84 -4.76 8.41 15.41
CA HIS A 84 -4.48 7.00 15.62
C HIS A 84 -5.30 6.44 16.78
N HIS A 85 -5.72 5.19 16.65
CA HIS A 85 -6.23 4.44 17.80
C HIS A 85 -5.04 3.95 18.65
N GLU A 86 -5.23 3.78 19.96
CA GLU A 86 -4.18 3.34 20.90
C GLU A 86 -3.56 1.99 20.55
N SER A 87 -4.29 1.13 19.84
CA SER A 87 -3.80 -0.17 19.34
C SER A 87 -2.90 -0.05 18.10
N GLU A 88 -2.71 1.15 17.54
CA GLU A 88 -1.87 1.36 16.37
C GLU A 88 -0.43 1.64 16.78
N THR A 89 0.39 0.61 16.77
CA THR A 89 1.84 0.74 16.92
C THR A 89 2.54 -0.17 15.89
N PRO A 90 3.48 0.35 15.07
CA PRO A 90 3.78 1.78 14.88
C PRO A 90 2.63 2.55 14.20
N ARG A 91 2.57 3.86 14.45
CA ARG A 91 1.69 4.86 13.81
C ARG A 91 2.31 5.34 12.50
N SER A 92 1.61 5.18 11.40
CA SER A 92 2.13 5.41 10.05
C SER A 92 1.26 6.37 9.26
N ILE A 93 1.84 7.49 8.82
CA ILE A 93 1.13 8.56 8.09
C ILE A 93 1.71 8.71 6.68
N GLN A 94 0.85 8.68 5.66
CA GLN A 94 1.25 9.07 4.31
C GLN A 94 0.89 10.53 4.02
N LEU A 95 1.87 11.33 3.61
CA LEU A 95 1.69 12.70 3.14
C LEU A 95 1.71 12.78 1.61
N TYR A 96 1.06 13.83 1.12
CA TYR A 96 1.04 14.24 -0.27
C TYR A 96 1.19 15.76 -0.37
N GLY A 97 2.14 16.23 -1.17
CA GLY A 97 2.24 17.64 -1.54
C GLY A 97 3.16 17.86 -2.74
N VAL A 98 3.09 19.05 -3.33
CA VAL A 98 3.94 19.49 -4.45
C VAL A 98 4.84 20.67 -4.07
N ASP A 99 4.56 21.38 -2.98
CA ASP A 99 5.41 22.47 -2.47
C ASP A 99 6.41 21.94 -1.40
N PRO A 100 7.73 22.03 -1.64
CA PRO A 100 8.76 21.55 -0.70
C PRO A 100 8.64 22.16 0.70
N LYS A 101 8.31 23.46 0.77
CA LYS A 101 8.16 24.15 2.05
C LYS A 101 6.99 23.58 2.85
N THR A 102 5.83 23.45 2.23
CA THR A 102 4.61 22.93 2.86
C THR A 102 4.78 21.47 3.29
N VAL A 103 5.43 20.62 2.48
CA VAL A 103 5.71 19.22 2.87
C VAL A 103 6.62 19.18 4.09
N ARG A 104 7.70 19.98 4.11
CA ARG A 104 8.60 20.07 5.27
C ARG A 104 7.87 20.54 6.54
N GLU A 105 7.00 21.54 6.42
CA GLU A 105 6.18 22.03 7.54
C GLU A 105 5.22 20.97 8.07
N ALA A 106 4.57 20.20 7.18
CA ALA A 106 3.72 19.09 7.57
C ALA A 106 4.49 17.99 8.32
N VAL A 107 5.67 17.59 7.83
CA VAL A 107 6.54 16.63 8.54
C VAL A 107 6.97 17.18 9.90
N THR A 108 7.40 18.45 9.95
CA THR A 108 7.80 19.11 11.20
C THR A 108 6.66 19.10 12.23
N LEU A 109 5.42 19.35 11.79
CA LEU A 109 4.23 19.27 12.64
C LEU A 109 4.03 17.87 13.19
N LEU A 110 4.11 16.82 12.35
CA LEU A 110 3.94 15.43 12.78
C LEU A 110 4.99 15.02 13.83
N VAL A 111 6.24 15.44 13.63
CA VAL A 111 7.36 15.16 14.55
C VAL A 111 7.18 15.93 15.86
N ALA A 112 6.96 17.24 15.79
CA ALA A 112 6.89 18.11 16.96
C ALA A 112 5.69 17.81 17.87
N GLU A 113 4.59 17.30 17.30
CA GLU A 113 3.39 16.91 18.04
C GLU A 113 3.32 15.41 18.35
N ASP A 114 4.39 14.64 18.11
CA ASP A 114 4.44 13.19 18.34
C ASP A 114 3.24 12.46 17.73
N ARG A 115 3.03 12.63 16.43
CA ARG A 115 1.88 12.09 15.70
C ARG A 115 2.17 10.83 14.89
N ALA A 116 3.44 10.53 14.63
CA ALA A 116 3.83 9.41 13.77
C ALA A 116 5.12 8.75 14.24
N ASP A 117 5.19 7.43 14.08
CA ASP A 117 6.41 6.64 14.25
C ASP A 117 7.03 6.29 12.88
N HIS A 118 6.29 6.54 11.79
CA HIS A 118 6.71 6.36 10.41
C HIS A 118 5.97 7.38 9.51
N ILE A 119 6.70 7.98 8.58
CA ILE A 119 6.15 8.92 7.59
C ILE A 119 6.42 8.38 6.19
N ASP A 120 5.42 8.37 5.31
CA ASP A 120 5.55 7.99 3.89
C ASP A 120 5.17 9.17 2.99
N LEU A 121 5.82 9.29 1.83
CA LEU A 121 5.48 10.31 0.83
C LEU A 121 4.89 9.67 -0.42
N ASN A 122 3.72 10.19 -0.84
CA ASN A 122 3.03 9.73 -2.03
C ASN A 122 3.62 10.33 -3.31
N PHE A 123 4.18 9.46 -4.16
CA PHE A 123 4.59 9.77 -5.52
C PHE A 123 4.01 8.77 -6.53
N GLY A 124 2.85 8.20 -6.21
CA GLY A 124 2.27 7.07 -6.94
C GLY A 124 0.80 7.21 -7.33
N CYS A 125 0.07 8.18 -6.76
CA CYS A 125 -1.35 8.35 -7.04
C CYS A 125 -1.57 8.80 -8.50
N PRO A 126 -2.35 8.03 -9.31
CA PRO A 126 -2.58 8.38 -10.72
C PRO A 126 -3.86 9.21 -10.94
N VAL A 127 -4.60 9.53 -9.88
CA VAL A 127 -5.93 10.13 -10.02
C VAL A 127 -5.83 11.56 -10.58
N PRO A 128 -6.75 11.98 -11.48
CA PRO A 128 -6.66 13.30 -12.11
C PRO A 128 -6.67 14.47 -11.13
N LYS A 129 -7.36 14.33 -9.99
CA LYS A 129 -7.38 15.37 -8.94
C LYS A 129 -6.00 15.66 -8.34
N VAL A 130 -5.08 14.70 -8.42
CA VAL A 130 -3.70 14.79 -7.96
C VAL A 130 -2.76 15.12 -9.12
N THR A 131 -2.78 14.33 -10.19
CA THR A 131 -1.79 14.46 -11.27
C THR A 131 -1.92 15.77 -12.04
N ARG A 132 -3.13 16.35 -12.16
CA ARG A 132 -3.34 17.64 -12.84
C ARG A 132 -2.62 18.80 -12.14
N LYS A 133 -2.33 18.65 -10.84
CA LYS A 133 -1.58 19.62 -10.04
C LYS A 133 -0.08 19.30 -9.99
N GLY A 134 0.42 18.42 -10.86
CA GLY A 134 1.82 18.00 -10.87
C GLY A 134 2.19 17.04 -9.74
N GLY A 135 1.20 16.56 -8.98
CA GLY A 135 1.40 15.69 -7.82
C GLY A 135 1.34 14.19 -8.10
N GLY A 136 1.57 13.38 -7.05
CA GLY A 136 1.47 11.92 -7.13
C GLY A 136 2.42 11.35 -8.16
N ALA A 137 1.94 10.48 -9.05
CA ALA A 137 2.78 9.85 -10.07
C ALA A 137 3.30 10.81 -11.17
N ALA A 138 2.79 12.04 -11.23
CA ALA A 138 3.29 13.06 -12.16
C ALA A 138 4.57 13.75 -11.66
N LEU A 139 4.76 13.80 -10.35
CA LEU A 139 5.80 14.61 -9.70
C LEU A 139 7.22 14.13 -10.01
N PRO A 140 7.56 12.82 -9.98
CA PRO A 140 8.92 12.35 -10.24
C PRO A 140 9.49 12.71 -11.62
N TRP A 141 8.64 13.14 -12.58
CA TRP A 141 9.10 13.70 -13.84
C TRP A 141 9.94 14.97 -13.65
N LYS A 142 9.54 15.82 -12.70
CA LYS A 142 10.27 17.01 -12.27
C LYS A 142 11.29 16.63 -11.18
N LEU A 143 12.36 15.95 -11.60
CA LEU A 143 13.30 15.31 -10.68
C LEU A 143 13.96 16.27 -9.68
N GLY A 144 14.24 17.51 -10.09
CA GLY A 144 14.75 18.55 -9.19
C GLY A 144 13.78 18.90 -8.06
N LEU A 145 12.48 19.04 -8.38
CA LEU A 145 11.43 19.27 -7.39
C LEU A 145 11.24 18.04 -6.47
N PHE A 146 11.22 16.85 -7.06
CA PHE A 146 11.16 15.60 -6.28
C PHE A 146 12.27 15.53 -5.24
N ARG A 147 13.52 15.80 -5.65
CA ARG A 147 14.68 15.80 -4.76
C ARG A 147 14.51 16.81 -3.62
N GLU A 148 14.14 18.05 -3.95
CA GLU A 148 13.95 19.12 -2.97
C GLU A 148 12.89 18.76 -1.90
N ILE A 149 11.79 18.14 -2.32
CA ILE A 149 10.73 17.68 -1.40
C ILE A 149 11.26 16.56 -0.49
N VAL A 150 11.89 15.53 -1.06
CA VAL A 150 12.33 14.36 -0.29
C VAL A 150 13.45 14.74 0.68
N GLU A 151 14.46 15.48 0.23
CA GLU A 151 15.55 15.95 1.11
C GLU A 151 15.03 16.82 2.25
N GLY A 152 14.14 17.78 1.95
CA GLY A 152 13.54 18.63 2.97
C GLY A 152 12.69 17.85 3.97
N ALA A 153 11.95 16.84 3.51
CA ALA A 153 11.13 15.99 4.34
C ALA A 153 11.97 15.07 5.23
N VAL A 154 13.01 14.40 4.69
CA VAL A 154 13.92 13.54 5.48
C VAL A 154 14.61 14.37 6.57
N ALA A 155 15.12 15.56 6.22
CA ALA A 155 15.75 16.44 7.18
C ALA A 155 14.80 16.88 8.31
N ALA A 156 13.53 17.12 8.01
CA ALA A 156 12.52 17.46 9.02
C ALA A 156 12.05 16.25 9.85
N ALA A 157 12.10 15.04 9.31
CA ALA A 157 11.69 13.82 10.00
C ALA A 157 12.65 13.43 11.13
N GLY A 158 13.94 13.77 10.99
CA GLY A 158 14.96 13.44 11.99
C GLY A 158 15.09 11.92 12.18
N ASP A 159 14.83 11.45 13.39
CA ASP A 159 14.93 10.03 13.76
C ASP A 159 13.72 9.19 13.31
N ILE A 160 12.60 9.84 12.94
CA ILE A 160 11.42 9.13 12.43
C ILE A 160 11.71 8.65 11.00
N PRO A 161 11.65 7.34 10.70
CA PRO A 161 11.92 6.84 9.37
C PRO A 161 10.92 7.39 8.35
N LEU A 162 11.47 8.03 7.32
CA LEU A 162 10.69 8.53 6.19
C LEU A 162 10.86 7.63 4.96
N THR A 163 9.77 7.24 4.32
CA THR A 163 9.75 6.38 3.14
C THR A 163 9.08 7.05 1.95
N VAL A 164 9.22 6.45 0.77
CA VAL A 164 8.53 6.93 -0.44
C VAL A 164 7.81 5.78 -1.14
N LYS A 165 6.60 6.06 -1.61
CA LYS A 165 5.84 5.14 -2.46
C LYS A 165 5.57 5.74 -3.83
N MET A 166 6.11 5.12 -4.87
CA MET A 166 6.03 5.63 -6.25
C MET A 166 5.47 4.62 -7.26
N ARG A 167 5.27 5.10 -8.50
CA ARG A 167 4.98 4.31 -9.70
C ARG A 167 6.20 4.28 -10.63
N LYS A 168 6.16 3.45 -11.68
CA LYS A 168 7.23 3.38 -12.69
C LYS A 168 7.49 4.72 -13.39
N GLY A 169 6.45 5.53 -13.54
CA GLY A 169 6.49 6.82 -14.24
C GLY A 169 5.08 7.25 -14.65
N ILE A 170 5.00 8.22 -15.56
CA ILE A 170 3.72 8.75 -16.07
C ILE A 170 3.11 7.77 -17.08
N ASP A 171 3.88 7.34 -18.06
CA ASP A 171 3.55 6.37 -19.09
C ASP A 171 4.82 5.63 -19.53
N SER A 172 4.78 4.86 -20.63
CA SER A 172 5.91 4.08 -21.13
C SER A 172 7.09 4.93 -21.62
N ASP A 173 6.84 6.15 -22.06
CA ASP A 173 7.84 7.04 -22.64
C ASP A 173 8.46 7.96 -21.57
N HIS A 174 7.79 8.06 -20.41
CA HIS A 174 8.16 8.94 -19.30
C HIS A 174 8.35 8.15 -18.00
N LEU A 175 9.22 7.13 -18.05
CA LEU A 175 9.65 6.35 -16.89
C LEU A 175 10.65 7.14 -16.04
N THR A 176 10.51 7.07 -14.71
CA THR A 176 11.29 7.89 -13.76
C THR A 176 11.78 7.12 -12.54
N TYR A 177 11.27 5.92 -12.29
CA TYR A 177 11.46 5.19 -11.03
C TYR A 177 12.91 4.94 -10.63
N LEU A 178 13.82 4.67 -11.58
CA LEU A 178 15.23 4.45 -11.25
C LEU A 178 15.93 5.74 -10.79
N GLU A 179 15.71 6.85 -11.50
CA GLU A 179 16.31 8.14 -11.15
C GLU A 179 15.70 8.70 -9.87
N ALA A 180 14.38 8.58 -9.71
CA ALA A 180 13.68 8.98 -8.50
C ALA A 180 14.14 8.14 -7.29
N ALA A 181 14.33 6.83 -7.47
CA ALA A 181 14.82 5.98 -6.39
C ALA A 181 16.26 6.30 -5.98
N ARG A 182 17.16 6.58 -6.93
CA ARG A 182 18.52 7.05 -6.60
C ARG A 182 18.51 8.38 -5.85
N ALA A 183 17.64 9.31 -6.25
CA ALA A 183 17.47 10.57 -5.54
C ALA A 183 16.92 10.36 -4.12
N ALA A 184 15.95 9.45 -3.94
CA ALA A 184 15.40 9.13 -2.64
C ALA A 184 16.41 8.43 -1.72
N GLU A 185 17.15 7.43 -2.24
CA GLU A 185 18.25 6.76 -1.51
C GLU A 185 19.32 7.78 -1.09
N GLY A 186 19.73 8.67 -1.99
CA GLY A 186 20.71 9.73 -1.70
C GLY A 186 20.22 10.75 -0.67
N ALA A 187 18.90 10.95 -0.56
CA ALA A 187 18.28 11.80 0.47
C ALA A 187 18.18 11.12 1.84
N GLY A 188 18.36 9.79 1.92
CA GLY A 188 18.32 9.05 3.18
C GLY A 188 16.95 8.48 3.55
N VAL A 189 16.09 8.17 2.58
CA VAL A 189 14.81 7.50 2.87
C VAL A 189 15.03 6.09 3.44
N ALA A 190 14.18 5.66 4.35
CA ALA A 190 14.29 4.39 5.07
C ALA A 190 13.83 3.18 4.25
N SER A 191 12.98 3.38 3.22
CA SER A 191 12.60 2.36 2.24
C SER A 191 11.94 2.99 1.01
N ILE A 192 11.90 2.24 -0.09
CA ILE A 192 11.31 2.65 -1.36
C ILE A 192 10.30 1.60 -1.83
N ALA A 193 9.02 1.99 -1.92
CA ALA A 193 7.97 1.12 -2.44
C ALA A 193 7.64 1.45 -3.91
N LEU A 194 7.67 0.44 -4.79
CA LEU A 194 7.35 0.60 -6.21
C LEU A 194 6.06 -0.13 -6.58
N HIS A 195 5.02 0.63 -6.94
CA HIS A 195 3.91 0.09 -7.71
C HIS A 195 4.37 -0.10 -9.15
N ALA A 196 4.47 -1.36 -9.58
CA ALA A 196 4.96 -1.77 -10.91
C ALA A 196 4.00 -1.48 -12.08
N ARG A 197 3.40 -0.29 -12.08
CA ARG A 197 2.61 0.29 -13.17
C ARG A 197 2.98 1.76 -13.31
N THR A 198 2.81 2.30 -14.50
CA THR A 198 2.80 3.72 -14.82
C THR A 198 1.49 4.37 -14.37
N ALA A 199 1.43 5.70 -14.33
CA ALA A 199 0.17 6.41 -14.04
C ALA A 199 -0.90 6.12 -15.10
N ALA A 200 -0.51 6.09 -16.38
CA ALA A 200 -1.40 5.85 -17.51
C ALA A 200 -2.09 4.48 -17.46
N GLU A 201 -1.38 3.45 -16.98
CA GLU A 201 -1.97 2.13 -16.83
C GLU A 201 -3.06 2.08 -15.74
N PHE A 202 -3.08 3.01 -14.77
CA PHE A 202 -3.94 2.95 -13.59
C PHE A 202 -3.85 1.57 -12.90
N TYR A 203 -4.83 0.70 -13.17
CA TYR A 203 -4.94 -0.65 -12.66
C TYR A 203 -5.22 -1.68 -13.77
N SER A 204 -5.09 -1.25 -15.03
CA SER A 204 -5.24 -2.10 -16.21
C SER A 204 -4.01 -2.99 -16.40
N GLY A 205 -4.17 -4.03 -17.23
CA GLY A 205 -3.12 -5.01 -17.50
C GLY A 205 -2.58 -5.67 -16.22
N HIS A 206 -1.32 -6.09 -16.27
CA HIS A 206 -0.61 -6.73 -15.16
C HIS A 206 0.49 -5.81 -14.63
N ALA A 207 0.79 -5.91 -13.34
CA ALA A 207 1.94 -5.28 -12.74
C ALA A 207 3.23 -5.86 -13.35
N ASP A 208 4.14 -4.99 -13.77
CA ASP A 208 5.42 -5.34 -14.39
C ASP A 208 6.48 -5.64 -13.32
N TRP A 209 6.37 -6.81 -12.69
CA TRP A 209 7.28 -7.24 -11.63
C TRP A 209 8.78 -7.23 -12.01
N PRO A 210 9.19 -7.50 -13.27
CA PRO A 210 10.57 -7.28 -13.70
C PRO A 210 11.13 -5.89 -13.37
N ALA A 211 10.31 -4.83 -13.42
CA ALA A 211 10.75 -3.48 -13.01
C ALA A 211 11.09 -3.38 -11.52
N ILE A 212 10.43 -4.16 -10.65
CA ILE A 212 10.78 -4.25 -9.23
C ILE A 212 12.14 -4.92 -9.07
N ARG A 213 12.41 -5.99 -9.82
CA ARG A 213 13.72 -6.65 -9.84
C ARG A 213 14.82 -5.67 -10.24
N THR A 214 14.62 -4.97 -11.36
CA THR A 214 15.58 -3.96 -11.83
C THR A 214 15.80 -2.86 -10.79
N LEU A 215 14.75 -2.42 -10.10
CA LEU A 215 14.88 -1.45 -9.01
C LEU A 215 15.70 -2.02 -7.85
N LYS A 216 15.44 -3.25 -7.41
CA LYS A 216 16.17 -3.91 -6.31
C LYS A 216 17.65 -4.12 -6.64
N GLU A 217 17.97 -4.49 -7.90
CA GLU A 217 19.36 -4.60 -8.37
C GLU A 217 20.06 -3.25 -8.44
N THR A 218 19.28 -2.17 -8.63
CA THR A 218 19.79 -0.80 -8.75
C THR A 218 20.03 -0.12 -7.40
N ILE A 219 19.15 -0.37 -6.42
CA ILE A 219 19.12 0.25 -5.09
C ILE A 219 19.47 -0.82 -4.06
N THR A 220 20.71 -0.80 -3.60
CA THR A 220 21.25 -1.84 -2.72
C THR A 220 21.44 -1.37 -1.28
N GLY A 221 21.48 -0.05 -1.03
CA GLY A 221 21.64 0.52 0.30
C GLY A 221 20.33 0.70 1.06
N THR A 222 19.20 0.74 0.34
CA THR A 222 17.86 1.00 0.90
C THR A 222 16.90 -0.16 0.57
N PRO A 223 16.06 -0.63 1.52
CA PRO A 223 15.06 -1.63 1.25
C PRO A 223 14.10 -1.22 0.13
N VAL A 224 13.87 -2.14 -0.81
CA VAL A 224 12.92 -2.00 -1.91
C VAL A 224 11.72 -2.90 -1.66
N ILE A 225 10.53 -2.32 -1.63
CA ILE A 225 9.28 -3.03 -1.34
C ILE A 225 8.44 -3.10 -2.62
N GLY A 226 8.09 -4.32 -3.06
CA GLY A 226 7.34 -4.55 -4.27
C GLY A 226 5.84 -4.29 -4.11
N ASN A 227 5.17 -3.74 -5.13
CA ASN A 227 3.72 -3.53 -5.10
C ASN A 227 3.05 -3.78 -6.45
N GLY A 228 1.94 -4.50 -6.42
CA GLY A 228 1.05 -4.70 -7.57
C GLY A 228 0.63 -6.15 -7.74
N ASP A 229 -0.66 -6.38 -7.87
CA ASP A 229 -1.26 -7.70 -8.18
C ASP A 229 -0.97 -8.82 -7.17
N ILE A 230 -0.88 -8.45 -5.88
CA ILE A 230 -0.88 -9.39 -4.76
C ILE A 230 -2.34 -9.61 -4.35
N TRP A 231 -2.89 -10.78 -4.69
CA TRP A 231 -4.27 -11.15 -4.42
C TRP A 231 -4.39 -12.24 -3.33
N SER A 232 -3.30 -12.96 -3.09
CA SER A 232 -3.15 -14.04 -2.13
C SER A 232 -1.78 -13.98 -1.45
N ALA A 233 -1.58 -14.74 -0.37
CA ALA A 233 -0.28 -14.86 0.28
C ALA A 233 0.78 -15.50 -0.62
N ALA A 234 0.38 -16.44 -1.49
CA ALA A 234 1.26 -17.04 -2.49
C ALA A 234 1.79 -16.01 -3.50
N ASP A 235 0.99 -15.01 -3.88
CA ASP A 235 1.46 -13.93 -4.76
C ASP A 235 2.56 -13.07 -4.10
N ALA A 236 2.47 -12.84 -2.79
CA ALA A 236 3.46 -12.07 -2.05
C ALA A 236 4.80 -12.82 -1.96
N VAL A 237 4.77 -14.10 -1.62
CA VAL A 237 5.98 -14.96 -1.60
C VAL A 237 6.60 -15.00 -2.99
N ARG A 238 5.79 -15.25 -4.02
CA ARG A 238 6.25 -15.29 -5.41
C ARG A 238 6.87 -13.96 -5.86
N MET A 239 6.29 -12.82 -5.50
CA MET A 239 6.89 -11.51 -5.81
C MET A 239 8.28 -11.37 -5.21
N VAL A 240 8.46 -11.73 -3.93
CA VAL A 240 9.76 -11.66 -3.26
C VAL A 240 10.77 -12.60 -3.92
N GLU A 241 10.36 -13.83 -4.24
CA GLU A 241 11.23 -14.82 -4.92
C GLU A 241 11.63 -14.40 -6.33
N GLU A 242 10.67 -13.89 -7.12
CA GLU A 242 10.93 -13.48 -8.49
C GLU A 242 11.67 -12.15 -8.61
N THR A 243 11.54 -11.24 -7.65
CA THR A 243 12.11 -9.89 -7.79
C THR A 243 13.27 -9.62 -6.85
N GLY A 244 13.43 -10.42 -5.80
CA GLY A 244 14.40 -10.19 -4.74
C GLY A 244 14.07 -8.98 -3.84
N CYS A 245 12.89 -8.37 -3.98
CA CYS A 245 12.47 -7.26 -3.11
C CYS A 245 12.39 -7.69 -1.64
N ASP A 246 12.57 -6.74 -0.73
CA ASP A 246 12.71 -7.01 0.72
C ASP A 246 11.36 -7.22 1.43
N GLY A 247 10.27 -7.00 0.71
CA GLY A 247 8.91 -7.15 1.20
C GLY A 247 7.89 -6.70 0.19
N VAL A 248 6.62 -6.69 0.60
CA VAL A 248 5.50 -6.37 -0.27
C VAL A 248 4.58 -5.32 0.30
N VAL A 249 3.99 -4.50 -0.58
CA VAL A 249 2.84 -3.66 -0.26
C VAL A 249 1.57 -4.31 -0.82
N VAL A 250 0.57 -4.50 0.03
CA VAL A 250 -0.74 -5.09 -0.34
C VAL A 250 -1.81 -4.01 -0.36
N GLY A 251 -2.43 -3.82 -1.53
CA GLY A 251 -3.52 -2.86 -1.71
C GLY A 251 -4.85 -3.58 -1.86
N ARG A 252 -5.37 -3.61 -3.10
CA ARG A 252 -6.72 -4.11 -3.38
C ARG A 252 -6.98 -5.56 -2.96
N GLY A 253 -5.95 -6.41 -2.84
CA GLY A 253 -6.10 -7.80 -2.41
C GLY A 253 -6.80 -7.97 -1.06
N CYS A 254 -6.60 -7.03 -0.12
CA CYS A 254 -7.23 -7.09 1.21
C CYS A 254 -8.66 -6.52 1.27
N LEU A 255 -9.19 -5.96 0.17
CA LEU A 255 -10.54 -5.39 0.18
C LEU A 255 -11.58 -6.48 0.44
N GLY A 256 -12.32 -6.33 1.55
CA GLY A 256 -13.29 -7.31 2.02
C GLY A 256 -12.67 -8.62 2.51
N ARG A 257 -11.36 -8.64 2.77
CA ARG A 257 -10.60 -9.79 3.25
C ARG A 257 -9.49 -9.34 4.21
N PRO A 258 -9.81 -8.73 5.36
CA PRO A 258 -8.78 -8.34 6.33
C PRO A 258 -7.96 -9.53 6.83
N TRP A 259 -8.52 -10.74 6.84
CA TRP A 259 -7.81 -12.00 7.15
C TRP A 259 -6.64 -12.33 6.22
N LEU A 260 -6.55 -11.69 5.04
CA LEU A 260 -5.38 -11.85 4.16
C LEU A 260 -4.06 -11.49 4.86
N PHE A 261 -4.07 -10.60 5.86
CA PHE A 261 -2.87 -10.28 6.65
C PHE A 261 -2.40 -11.45 7.52
N GLY A 262 -3.32 -12.30 8.00
CA GLY A 262 -3.00 -13.54 8.69
C GLY A 262 -2.36 -14.55 7.73
N ASP A 263 -2.96 -14.74 6.55
CA ASP A 263 -2.43 -15.61 5.49
C ASP A 263 -1.01 -15.18 5.07
N LEU A 264 -0.81 -13.87 4.88
CA LEU A 264 0.49 -13.29 4.53
C LEU A 264 1.52 -13.54 5.62
N ALA A 265 1.15 -13.33 6.89
CA ALA A 265 2.04 -13.59 8.02
C ALA A 265 2.43 -15.07 8.10
N ALA A 266 1.48 -15.99 7.96
CA ALA A 266 1.74 -17.42 7.95
C ALA A 266 2.68 -17.83 6.80
N ALA A 267 2.43 -17.32 5.58
CA ALA A 267 3.26 -17.62 4.42
C ALA A 267 4.70 -17.12 4.56
N PHE A 268 4.91 -15.91 5.10
CA PHE A 268 6.26 -15.39 5.32
C PHE A 268 6.99 -16.11 6.46
N LYS A 269 6.30 -16.51 7.53
CA LYS A 269 6.87 -17.36 8.59
C LYS A 269 7.29 -18.72 8.06
N ALA A 270 6.46 -19.34 7.20
CA ALA A 270 6.81 -20.59 6.53
C ALA A 270 8.06 -20.44 5.68
N ARG A 271 8.13 -19.37 4.88
CA ARG A 271 9.30 -19.03 4.07
C ARG A 271 10.56 -18.80 4.92
N ALA A 272 10.41 -18.26 6.13
CA ALA A 272 11.51 -18.07 7.07
C ALA A 272 11.91 -19.36 7.83
N GLY A 273 11.16 -20.46 7.66
CA GLY A 273 11.35 -21.71 8.39
C GLY A 273 10.84 -21.67 9.85
N GLU A 274 10.05 -20.66 10.20
CA GLU A 274 9.42 -20.52 11.52
C GLU A 274 8.12 -21.32 11.66
N LEU A 275 7.50 -21.65 10.52
CA LEU A 275 6.38 -22.58 10.41
C LEU A 275 6.68 -23.63 9.34
N SER A 276 6.15 -24.84 9.51
CA SER A 276 6.10 -25.83 8.43
C SER A 276 5.09 -25.42 7.35
N ALA A 277 5.22 -26.01 6.15
CA ALA A 277 4.27 -25.78 5.06
C ALA A 277 2.85 -26.24 5.45
N ASP A 278 2.72 -27.32 6.21
CA ASP A 278 1.42 -27.84 6.66
C ASP A 278 0.77 -26.91 7.69
N GLU A 279 1.54 -26.35 8.64
CA GLU A 279 1.03 -25.35 9.58
C GLU A 279 0.58 -24.08 8.88
N ALA A 280 1.34 -23.61 7.87
CA ALA A 280 0.98 -22.44 7.11
C ALA A 280 -0.27 -22.66 6.24
N ALA A 281 -0.42 -23.84 5.64
CA ALA A 281 -1.61 -24.22 4.91
C ALA A 281 -2.84 -24.33 5.82
N ALA A 282 -2.67 -24.89 7.03
CA ALA A 282 -3.74 -24.98 8.02
C ALA A 282 -4.14 -23.60 8.59
N ALA A 283 -3.22 -22.63 8.61
CA ALA A 283 -3.48 -21.26 9.04
C ALA A 283 -4.18 -20.40 7.97
N GLN A 284 -4.29 -20.88 6.72
CA GLN A 284 -4.94 -20.13 5.65
C GLN A 284 -6.44 -19.97 5.93
N ALA A 285 -6.90 -18.72 5.91
CA ALA A 285 -8.28 -18.37 6.20
C ALA A 285 -9.22 -18.71 5.04
N HIS A 286 -10.14 -19.64 5.30
CA HIS A 286 -11.27 -19.98 4.45
C HIS A 286 -12.58 -19.76 5.22
N PRO A 287 -12.91 -18.50 5.56
CA PRO A 287 -14.03 -18.23 6.46
C PRO A 287 -15.35 -18.70 5.86
N ALA A 288 -16.24 -19.24 6.68
CA ALA A 288 -17.63 -19.43 6.30
C ALA A 288 -18.35 -18.08 6.16
N LEU A 289 -19.51 -18.07 5.51
CA LEU A 289 -20.27 -16.84 5.27
C LEU A 289 -20.65 -16.13 6.58
N GLY A 290 -20.92 -16.87 7.65
CA GLY A 290 -21.17 -16.30 8.99
C GLY A 290 -19.97 -15.51 9.53
N GLU A 291 -18.75 -16.00 9.35
CA GLU A 291 -17.52 -15.31 9.78
C GLU A 291 -17.25 -14.06 8.94
N VAL A 292 -17.54 -14.13 7.63
CA VAL A 292 -17.51 -12.98 6.73
C VAL A 292 -18.53 -11.92 7.16
N ALA A 293 -19.74 -12.32 7.51
CA ALA A 293 -20.80 -11.43 7.99
C ALA A 293 -20.42 -10.76 9.32
N ALA A 294 -19.87 -11.53 10.28
CA ALA A 294 -19.38 -11.00 11.55
C ALA A 294 -18.25 -9.98 11.33
N THR A 295 -17.31 -10.27 10.43
CA THR A 295 -16.22 -9.35 10.10
C THR A 295 -16.75 -8.07 9.41
N PHE A 296 -17.72 -8.21 8.50
CA PHE A 296 -18.37 -7.07 7.85
C PHE A 296 -19.10 -6.18 8.87
N ARG A 297 -19.80 -6.80 9.83
CA ARG A 297 -20.48 -6.11 10.92
C ARG A 297 -19.51 -5.40 11.86
N ARG A 298 -18.40 -6.05 12.22
CA ARG A 298 -17.30 -5.47 13.00
C ARG A 298 -16.70 -4.24 12.29
N HIS A 299 -16.53 -4.32 10.97
CA HIS A 299 -16.05 -3.20 10.19
C HIS A 299 -17.02 -2.00 10.23
N ALA A 300 -18.33 -2.24 10.14
CA ALA A 300 -19.34 -1.18 10.27
C ALA A 300 -19.24 -0.48 11.62
N GLU A 301 -19.13 -1.24 12.70
CA GLU A 301 -18.90 -0.79 14.08
C GLU A 301 -17.71 0.16 14.19
N LEU A 302 -16.56 -0.27 13.67
CA LEU A 302 -15.33 0.51 13.69
C LEU A 302 -15.46 1.80 12.87
N LEU A 303 -16.24 1.79 11.79
CA LEU A 303 -16.54 2.99 11.01
C LEU A 303 -17.44 3.96 11.78
N VAL A 304 -18.43 3.46 12.53
CA VAL A 304 -19.26 4.28 13.43
C VAL A 304 -18.38 4.98 14.46
N GLU A 305 -17.46 4.25 15.11
CA GLU A 305 -16.47 4.82 16.04
C GLU A 305 -15.60 5.89 15.35
N PHE A 306 -15.08 5.59 14.15
CA PHE A 306 -14.18 6.50 13.43
C PHE A 306 -14.85 7.80 12.98
N PHE A 307 -16.13 7.75 12.60
CA PHE A 307 -16.89 8.93 12.19
C PHE A 307 -17.63 9.62 13.35
N ASP A 308 -17.64 9.00 14.53
CA ASP A 308 -18.50 9.39 15.66
C ASP A 308 -19.97 9.58 15.21
N SER A 309 -20.45 8.65 14.37
CA SER A 309 -21.75 8.76 13.70
C SER A 309 -22.18 7.44 13.07
N GLU A 310 -23.30 6.89 13.55
CA GLU A 310 -23.88 5.66 12.99
C GLU A 310 -24.27 5.83 11.53
N GLU A 311 -24.97 6.91 11.19
CA GLU A 311 -25.37 7.24 9.82
C GLU A 311 -24.16 7.26 8.87
N ARG A 312 -23.08 7.93 9.26
CA ARG A 312 -21.87 8.00 8.42
C ARG A 312 -21.18 6.65 8.32
N GLY A 313 -21.07 5.89 9.41
CA GLY A 313 -20.48 4.55 9.40
C GLY A 313 -21.25 3.58 8.50
N CYS A 314 -22.58 3.56 8.63
CA CYS A 314 -23.47 2.78 7.79
C CYS A 314 -23.44 3.24 6.33
N ARG A 315 -23.31 4.53 6.05
CA ARG A 315 -23.12 5.02 4.67
C ARG A 315 -21.78 4.57 4.07
N ASP A 316 -20.72 4.59 4.86
CA ASP A 316 -19.38 4.27 4.39
C ASP A 316 -19.20 2.76 4.14
N ILE A 317 -19.76 1.90 4.99
CA ILE A 317 -19.62 0.45 4.85
C ILE A 317 -20.26 -0.10 3.56
N ARG A 318 -21.27 0.58 3.00
CA ARG A 318 -21.99 0.20 1.77
C ARG A 318 -21.06 -0.10 0.60
N LYS A 319 -19.97 0.65 0.44
CA LYS A 319 -19.01 0.46 -0.67
C LYS A 319 -18.20 -0.85 -0.54
N HIS A 320 -18.16 -1.45 0.65
CA HIS A 320 -17.39 -2.67 0.91
C HIS A 320 -18.18 -3.96 0.64
N VAL A 321 -19.52 -3.89 0.54
CA VAL A 321 -20.43 -5.05 0.38
C VAL A 321 -19.96 -5.99 -0.74
N ALA A 322 -19.68 -5.44 -1.92
CA ALA A 322 -19.28 -6.25 -3.07
C ALA A 322 -17.97 -7.01 -2.87
N TRP A 323 -17.07 -6.51 -2.00
CA TRP A 323 -15.77 -7.12 -1.75
C TRP A 323 -15.83 -8.23 -0.71
N TYR A 324 -16.57 -8.02 0.39
CA TYR A 324 -16.74 -9.02 1.45
C TYR A 324 -17.44 -10.25 0.92
N PHE A 325 -18.55 -10.06 0.21
CA PHE A 325 -19.39 -11.17 -0.23
C PHE A 325 -18.98 -11.71 -1.62
N LYS A 326 -17.81 -11.38 -2.16
CA LYS A 326 -17.40 -11.90 -3.48
C LYS A 326 -17.33 -13.44 -3.45
N GLY A 327 -17.95 -14.08 -4.45
CA GLY A 327 -18.01 -15.54 -4.59
C GLY A 327 -19.14 -16.21 -3.79
N TYR A 328 -19.58 -15.60 -2.68
CA TYR A 328 -20.63 -16.17 -1.84
C TYR A 328 -22.02 -16.02 -2.47
N PRO A 329 -22.91 -17.03 -2.31
CA PRO A 329 -24.27 -17.05 -2.84
C PRO A 329 -25.25 -16.19 -2.01
N VAL A 330 -24.90 -14.93 -1.73
CA VAL A 330 -25.72 -13.98 -0.95
C VAL A 330 -27.01 -13.56 -1.67
N GLY A 331 -27.07 -13.69 -3.01
CA GLY A 331 -28.18 -13.20 -3.82
C GLY A 331 -28.09 -11.71 -4.16
N GLY A 332 -28.72 -11.30 -5.26
CA GLY A 332 -28.69 -9.92 -5.75
C GLY A 332 -29.45 -8.95 -4.86
N ASP A 333 -30.64 -9.33 -4.41
CA ASP A 333 -31.54 -8.48 -3.63
C ASP A 333 -30.94 -8.14 -2.25
N LEU A 334 -30.41 -9.15 -1.54
CA LEU A 334 -29.76 -8.92 -0.25
C LEU A 334 -28.51 -8.04 -0.38
N ARG A 335 -27.70 -8.23 -1.44
CA ARG A 335 -26.57 -7.32 -1.72
C ARG A 335 -27.03 -5.89 -1.96
N ALA A 336 -28.14 -5.69 -2.67
CA ALA A 336 -28.70 -4.37 -2.90
C ALA A 336 -29.17 -3.73 -1.58
N SER A 337 -29.87 -4.48 -0.72
CA SER A 337 -30.29 -4.00 0.59
C SER A 337 -29.11 -3.65 1.52
N LEU A 338 -28.07 -4.49 1.55
CA LEU A 338 -26.84 -4.20 2.30
C LEU A 338 -26.13 -2.94 1.78
N ALA A 339 -26.20 -2.68 0.47
CA ALA A 339 -25.65 -1.46 -0.13
C ALA A 339 -26.47 -0.19 0.15
N THR A 340 -27.61 -0.32 0.83
CA THR A 340 -28.47 0.80 1.25
C THR A 340 -28.68 0.85 2.77
N VAL A 341 -27.90 0.10 3.56
CA VAL A 341 -28.07 -0.02 5.01
C VAL A 341 -27.94 1.33 5.73
N GLU A 342 -28.82 1.60 6.70
CA GLU A 342 -28.95 2.91 7.36
C GLU A 342 -28.51 2.92 8.82
N THR A 343 -28.66 1.80 9.52
CA THR A 343 -28.30 1.63 10.94
C THR A 343 -27.62 0.27 11.14
N LEU A 344 -26.92 0.08 12.27
CA LEU A 344 -26.33 -1.20 12.66
C LEU A 344 -27.43 -2.24 12.93
N ALA A 345 -28.56 -1.84 13.49
CA ALA A 345 -29.70 -2.74 13.68
C ALA A 345 -30.26 -3.25 12.35
N HIS A 346 -30.44 -2.36 11.36
CA HIS A 346 -30.84 -2.78 10.00
C HIS A 346 -29.77 -3.68 9.36
N LEU A 347 -28.48 -3.42 9.61
CA LEU A 347 -27.42 -4.31 9.18
C LEU A 347 -27.57 -5.71 9.79
N ASP A 348 -27.80 -5.78 11.10
CA ASP A 348 -27.96 -7.03 11.85
C ASP A 348 -29.16 -7.84 11.32
N ASP A 349 -30.30 -7.18 11.08
CA ASP A 349 -31.49 -7.82 10.50
C ASP A 349 -31.19 -8.44 9.13
N LEU A 350 -30.45 -7.72 8.27
CA LEU A 350 -30.08 -8.24 6.95
C LEU A 350 -29.09 -9.41 7.06
N LEU A 351 -28.07 -9.30 7.91
CA LEU A 351 -27.07 -10.35 8.10
C LEU A 351 -27.66 -11.61 8.72
N ALA A 352 -28.68 -11.49 9.58
CA ALA A 352 -29.40 -12.63 10.16
C ALA A 352 -30.15 -13.48 9.11
N THR A 353 -30.34 -12.97 7.89
CA THR A 353 -30.95 -13.72 6.78
C THR A 353 -29.97 -14.59 6.00
N LEU A 354 -28.66 -14.47 6.27
CA LEU A 354 -27.64 -15.26 5.60
C LEU A 354 -27.62 -16.71 6.11
N ASP A 355 -27.30 -17.65 5.23
CA ASP A 355 -26.90 -19.00 5.62
C ASP A 355 -25.46 -18.94 6.18
N ALA A 356 -25.34 -18.91 7.50
CA ALA A 356 -24.06 -18.74 8.20
C ALA A 356 -23.09 -19.90 7.95
N ASP A 357 -23.61 -21.10 7.67
CA ASP A 357 -22.85 -22.34 7.49
C ASP A 357 -22.35 -22.51 6.05
N GLN A 358 -22.70 -21.59 5.15
CA GLN A 358 -22.20 -21.60 3.78
C GLN A 358 -20.68 -21.54 3.75
N GLU A 359 -20.06 -22.63 3.32
CA GLU A 359 -18.61 -22.79 3.25
C GLU A 359 -17.95 -21.81 2.28
N TYR A 360 -16.64 -21.64 2.46
CA TYR A 360 -15.78 -20.85 1.58
C TYR A 360 -15.95 -21.26 0.10
N PRO A 361 -16.26 -20.34 -0.82
CA PRO A 361 -16.62 -20.69 -2.20
C PRO A 361 -15.38 -20.98 -3.09
N GLY A 362 -14.22 -21.21 -2.47
CA GLY A 362 -12.96 -21.52 -3.15
C GLY A 362 -12.55 -20.44 -4.15
N ALA A 363 -12.23 -20.87 -5.39
CA ALA A 363 -11.72 -19.99 -6.44
C ALA A 363 -12.64 -18.78 -6.76
N ALA A 364 -13.95 -18.87 -6.50
CA ALA A 364 -14.87 -17.76 -6.75
C ALA A 364 -14.68 -16.58 -5.77
N ALA A 365 -14.18 -16.83 -4.56
CA ALA A 365 -13.79 -15.79 -3.61
C ALA A 365 -12.41 -15.19 -3.89
N GLU A 366 -11.60 -15.83 -4.73
CA GLU A 366 -10.20 -15.47 -4.98
C GLU A 366 -10.00 -14.45 -6.12
N GLY A 367 -8.77 -13.97 -6.23
CA GLY A 367 -8.32 -13.11 -7.33
C GLY A 367 -8.78 -11.65 -7.22
N GLN A 368 -8.72 -10.96 -8.36
CA GLN A 368 -8.80 -9.50 -8.44
C GLN A 368 -10.00 -8.90 -7.68
N ARG A 369 -9.71 -7.89 -6.87
CA ARG A 369 -10.67 -7.05 -6.15
C ARG A 369 -10.65 -5.63 -6.73
N GLY A 370 -11.83 -5.02 -6.81
CA GLY A 370 -12.01 -3.72 -7.47
C GLY A 370 -11.87 -3.78 -8.99
N ARG A 371 -12.16 -2.66 -9.66
CA ARG A 371 -12.13 -2.60 -11.13
C ARG A 371 -10.68 -2.46 -11.63
N ALA A 372 -10.28 -3.28 -12.61
CA ALA A 372 -9.02 -3.09 -13.34
C ALA A 372 -9.04 -1.79 -14.16
N GLY A 373 -10.19 -1.50 -14.78
CA GLY A 373 -10.32 -0.37 -15.70
C GLY A 373 -9.49 -0.56 -16.97
N SER A 374 -9.39 0.50 -17.75
CA SER A 374 -8.55 0.59 -18.96
C SER A 374 -7.40 1.57 -18.74
N PRO A 375 -6.34 1.52 -19.58
CA PRO A 375 -5.37 2.60 -19.64
C PRO A 375 -6.05 3.95 -19.89
N LYS A 376 -5.45 5.02 -19.38
CA LYS A 376 -5.95 6.40 -19.48
C LYS A 376 -4.78 7.33 -19.74
N ARG A 377 -5.04 8.45 -20.42
CA ARG A 377 -4.09 9.56 -20.47
C ARG A 377 -4.08 10.27 -19.10
N PRO A 378 -2.94 10.37 -18.39
CA PRO A 378 -2.86 11.14 -17.16
C PRO A 378 -3.20 12.60 -17.41
N ALA A 379 -4.00 13.21 -16.52
CA ALA A 379 -4.20 14.65 -16.53
C ALA A 379 -2.98 15.30 -15.89
N LEU A 380 -2.30 16.22 -16.59
CA LEU A 380 -1.07 16.86 -16.14
C LEU A 380 -1.21 18.39 -16.23
N PRO A 381 -0.37 19.16 -15.53
CA PRO A 381 -0.23 20.59 -15.78
C PRO A 381 0.12 20.88 -17.25
N GLU A 382 -0.19 22.08 -17.70
CA GLU A 382 0.17 22.51 -19.04
C GLU A 382 1.69 22.43 -19.23
N CYS A 383 2.12 21.98 -20.41
CA CYS A 383 3.53 21.86 -20.76
C CYS A 383 4.39 20.98 -19.82
N TRP A 384 3.80 20.20 -18.90
CA TRP A 384 4.53 19.44 -17.87
C TRP A 384 5.66 18.59 -18.43
N LEU A 385 5.40 17.91 -19.55
CA LEU A 385 6.32 16.97 -20.20
C LEU A 385 7.36 17.65 -21.11
N LYS A 386 7.27 18.97 -21.36
CA LYS A 386 8.22 19.68 -22.23
C LYS A 386 9.63 19.80 -21.64
N SER A 387 9.74 19.73 -20.32
CA SER A 387 11.00 19.82 -19.59
C SER A 387 10.92 19.00 -18.30
N ARG A 388 12.06 18.54 -17.78
CA ARG A 388 12.16 17.94 -16.44
C ARG A 388 12.47 18.97 -15.35
N GLU A 389 12.70 20.21 -15.72
CA GLU A 389 12.89 21.33 -14.80
C GLU A 389 11.61 22.17 -14.69
N LEU A 390 11.49 22.88 -13.58
CA LEU A 390 10.47 23.91 -13.36
C LEU A 390 11.16 25.26 -13.30
N ASP A 391 10.66 26.21 -14.09
CA ASP A 391 11.02 27.61 -13.96
C ASP A 391 10.32 28.25 -12.74
N VAL A 392 10.63 29.52 -12.49
CA VAL A 392 10.12 30.25 -11.33
C VAL A 392 8.59 30.39 -11.38
N GLU A 393 8.04 30.63 -12.57
CA GLU A 393 6.60 30.78 -12.78
C GLU A 393 5.87 29.47 -12.52
N GLY A 394 6.34 28.35 -13.09
CA GLY A 394 5.75 27.04 -12.85
C GLY A 394 5.82 26.60 -11.38
N ARG A 395 6.85 27.02 -10.63
CA ARG A 395 6.93 26.79 -9.17
C ARG A 395 5.87 27.58 -8.41
N PHE A 396 5.62 28.83 -8.80
CA PHE A 396 4.60 29.66 -8.17
C PHE A 396 3.19 29.10 -8.40
N GLU A 397 2.86 28.74 -9.64
CA GLU A 397 1.56 28.14 -9.99
C GLU A 397 1.27 26.83 -9.25
N LEU A 398 2.29 25.97 -9.08
CA LEU A 398 2.16 24.72 -8.31
C LEU A 398 1.80 24.99 -6.85
N SER A 399 2.44 25.98 -6.23
CA SER A 399 2.20 26.35 -4.83
C SER A 399 0.78 26.89 -4.63
N GLU A 400 0.30 27.77 -5.51
CA GLU A 400 -1.06 28.29 -5.44
C GLU A 400 -2.13 27.21 -5.68
N ALA A 401 -1.85 26.24 -6.58
CA ALA A 401 -2.77 25.15 -6.85
C ALA A 401 -3.04 24.23 -5.65
N GLU A 402 -2.13 24.18 -4.65
CA GLU A 402 -2.34 23.44 -3.40
C GLU A 402 -3.29 24.14 -2.43
N ALA A 403 -3.41 25.47 -2.49
CA ALA A 403 -4.18 26.26 -1.52
C ALA A 403 -5.70 25.99 -1.56
N HIS A 404 -6.19 25.29 -2.59
CA HIS A 404 -7.60 25.28 -2.93
C HIS A 404 -8.38 23.97 -2.74
N ASN A 405 -7.89 22.88 -2.11
CA ASN A 405 -8.77 21.73 -1.78
C ASN A 405 -8.20 20.67 -0.80
N SER A 406 -9.06 20.14 0.06
CA SER A 406 -8.85 18.94 0.90
C SER A 406 -8.86 17.65 0.07
N GLY A 407 -7.95 16.71 0.36
CA GLY A 407 -7.75 15.44 -0.37
C GLY A 407 -8.89 14.40 -0.34
N GLY A 408 -10.02 14.69 0.30
CA GLY A 408 -11.24 13.85 0.32
C GLY A 408 -11.81 13.58 -1.06
#